data_AF-A0A4U5M8C2-F1
#
_entry.id   AF-A0A4U5M8C2-F1
#
_cell.length_a   1.000
_cell.length_b   1.000
_cell.length_c   1.000
_cell.angle_alpha   90.00
_cell.angle_beta   90.00
_cell.angle_gamma   90.00
#
_symmetry.space_group_name_H-M   'P 1'
#
loop_
_entity.id
_entity.type
_entity.pdbx_description
1 polymer ?
#
loop_
_entity_poly.entity_id
_entity_poly.type
_entity_poly.pdbx_seq_one_letter_code
_entity_poly.pdbx_strand_id
1 'polypeptide(L)'
;MRLVLVLLFFSSPALFSASKASKERSFLGLKLPAVANNPRRLICNSYSKCSERNRAEFLEKREMAFLLVELHEMVKYGGYMVNLKRFEKAIERRADLCKDTTTAGLLLKDGAVRDWPMACIWNAAGTNKSEACAPYDFKDKNTFGFIDSHTWKTEVYEFRKKIGCPETDIYMAGRVEENYFCRERCTTLGIGYLGQMLILLSMIFAFFILRRA
;
A
#
# COMPACT_ATOMS: atom_id res chain seq x y z
N MET A 1 -43.24 -13.25 -33.66
CA MET A 1 -42.80 -11.88 -33.98
C MET A 1 -41.29 -11.79 -33.80
N ARG A 2 -40.57 -11.40 -34.86
CA ARG A 2 -39.14 -11.02 -34.83
C ARG A 2 -39.03 -9.56 -34.39
N LEU A 3 -37.99 -9.20 -33.63
CA LEU A 3 -37.21 -7.94 -33.67
C LEU A 3 -36.20 -8.00 -32.51
N VAL A 4 -34.93 -8.38 -32.72
CA VAL A 4 -33.78 -7.58 -33.19
C VAL A 4 -33.31 -6.50 -32.18
N LEU A 5 -32.20 -6.84 -31.51
CA LEU A 5 -31.01 -6.06 -31.12
C LEU A 5 -31.09 -4.53 -31.08
N VAL A 6 -30.46 -3.89 -30.06
CA VAL A 6 -29.30 -2.99 -30.23
C VAL A 6 -28.59 -2.81 -28.88
N LEU A 7 -27.31 -3.22 -28.83
CA LEU A 7 -26.30 -2.71 -27.89
C LEU A 7 -25.69 -1.44 -28.51
N LEU A 8 -25.61 -0.35 -27.77
CA LEU A 8 -24.69 0.75 -28.07
C LEU A 8 -23.98 1.24 -26.81
N PHE A 9 -22.68 1.40 -27.00
CA PHE A 9 -21.66 1.82 -26.04
C PHE A 9 -21.49 3.36 -26.01
N PHE A 10 -20.79 3.81 -24.95
CA PHE A 10 -19.99 5.04 -24.79
C PHE A 10 -20.69 6.41 -24.69
N SER A 11 -20.57 7.07 -23.53
CA SER A 11 -19.72 8.28 -23.30
C SER A 11 -20.13 9.06 -22.03
N SER A 12 -19.17 9.31 -21.13
CA SER A 12 -19.20 10.44 -20.17
C SER A 12 -18.56 11.67 -20.86
N PRO A 13 -18.39 12.88 -20.26
CA PRO A 13 -18.76 13.40 -18.92
C PRO A 13 -19.35 14.84 -18.93
N ALA A 14 -19.87 15.35 -17.81
CA ALA A 14 -19.84 16.78 -17.49
C ALA A 14 -20.10 17.05 -16.00
N LEU A 15 -19.17 17.77 -15.37
CA LEU A 15 -19.28 18.40 -14.07
C LEU A 15 -20.41 19.44 -14.06
N PHE A 16 -21.12 19.60 -12.95
CA PHE A 16 -21.36 20.94 -12.38
C PHE A 16 -21.60 20.88 -10.87
N SER A 17 -20.83 21.72 -10.19
CA SER A 17 -20.89 22.06 -8.77
C SER A 17 -22.21 22.72 -8.41
N ALA A 18 -22.80 22.35 -7.27
CA ALA A 18 -23.75 23.19 -6.56
C ALA A 18 -23.63 22.95 -5.06
N SER A 19 -22.90 23.84 -4.38
CA SER A 19 -23.02 24.00 -2.93
C SER A 19 -24.42 24.51 -2.62
N LYS A 20 -25.15 23.84 -1.72
CA LYS A 20 -26.29 24.45 -1.02
C LYS A 20 -26.17 24.17 0.46
N ALA A 21 -26.09 25.28 1.20
CA ALA A 21 -26.09 25.34 2.63
C ALA A 21 -27.44 24.93 3.23
N SER A 22 -27.35 24.41 4.45
CA SER A 22 -28.33 24.48 5.54
C SER A 22 -29.67 23.77 5.38
N LYS A 23 -29.88 22.75 6.22
CA LYS A 23 -30.96 22.79 7.22
C LYS A 23 -30.76 21.71 8.29
N GLU A 24 -30.43 22.12 9.51
CA GLU A 24 -30.66 21.31 10.70
C GLU A 24 -32.16 20.99 10.80
N ARG A 25 -32.49 19.70 10.86
CA ARG A 25 -33.75 19.22 11.42
C ARG A 25 -33.42 18.10 12.39
N SER A 26 -33.37 18.47 13.66
CA SER A 26 -33.51 17.56 14.79
C SER A 26 -34.90 16.93 14.74
N PHE A 27 -34.95 15.62 14.53
CA PHE A 27 -36.06 14.79 14.97
C PHE A 27 -35.44 13.52 15.55
N LEU A 28 -35.77 13.23 16.82
CA LEU A 28 -35.31 12.07 17.63
C LEU A 28 -33.93 12.19 18.32
N GLY A 29 -33.75 13.18 19.20
CA GLY A 29 -33.18 13.03 20.57
C GLY A 29 -31.92 12.19 20.84
N LEU A 30 -31.21 11.70 19.84
CA LEU A 30 -29.98 10.93 19.93
C LEU A 30 -28.87 11.84 19.40
N LYS A 31 -28.01 12.32 20.30
CA LYS A 31 -26.72 12.87 19.92
C LYS A 31 -25.87 11.74 19.34
N LEU A 32 -25.98 11.51 18.03
CA LEU A 32 -24.91 10.86 17.30
C LEU A 32 -23.70 11.82 17.35
N PRO A 33 -22.50 11.35 17.74
CA PRO A 33 -21.32 12.19 17.65
C PRO A 33 -21.17 12.63 16.20
N ALA A 34 -20.91 13.92 16.01
CA ALA A 34 -20.64 14.51 14.72
C ALA A 34 -19.65 13.61 13.97
N VAL A 35 -20.06 13.12 12.81
CA VAL A 35 -19.19 12.40 11.88
C VAL A 35 -18.16 13.42 11.41
N ALA A 36 -17.08 13.53 12.18
CA ALA A 36 -15.88 14.22 11.78
C ALA A 36 -15.43 13.59 10.46
N ASN A 37 -15.10 14.45 9.50
CA ASN A 37 -14.41 14.09 8.27
C ASN A 37 -13.13 13.31 8.61
N ASN A 38 -13.24 11.99 8.69
CA ASN A 38 -12.15 11.09 8.97
C ASN A 38 -11.81 10.42 7.63
N PRO A 39 -10.61 10.61 7.06
CA PRO A 39 -10.28 10.03 5.77
C PRO A 39 -10.38 8.50 5.89
N ARG A 40 -11.14 7.91 4.96
CA ARG A 40 -11.32 6.46 4.70
C ARG A 40 -10.65 5.55 5.74
N ARG A 41 -11.40 5.11 6.76
CA ARG A 41 -10.99 3.96 7.59
C ARG A 41 -10.76 2.77 6.67
N LEU A 42 -9.49 2.45 6.40
CA LEU A 42 -9.07 1.20 5.80
C LEU A 42 -9.35 0.08 6.82
N ILE A 43 -10.14 -0.90 6.42
CA ILE A 43 -10.56 -2.03 7.28
C ILE A 43 -9.67 -3.22 6.94
N CYS A 44 -8.93 -3.75 7.92
CA CYS A 44 -8.16 -4.98 7.77
C CYS A 44 -9.15 -6.18 7.65
N ASN A 45 -9.02 -7.05 6.63
CA ASN A 45 -10.01 -8.11 6.31
C ASN A 45 -9.38 -9.49 6.04
N SER A 46 -10.13 -10.58 6.09
CA SER A 46 -9.63 -11.95 6.15
C SER A 46 -9.01 -12.60 4.87
N TYR A 47 -8.30 -11.91 3.97
CA TYR A 47 -7.75 -12.56 2.75
C TYR A 47 -6.23 -12.49 2.52
N SER A 48 -5.53 -11.38 2.77
CA SER A 48 -4.08 -11.20 2.47
C SER A 48 -3.17 -11.35 3.70
N LYS A 49 -2.66 -12.57 3.99
CA LYS A 49 -1.75 -12.81 5.12
C LYS A 49 -0.29 -12.73 4.68
N CYS A 50 0.51 -11.95 5.40
CA CYS A 50 1.96 -12.12 5.36
C CYS A 50 2.33 -13.46 6.02
N SER A 51 3.21 -14.21 5.35
CA SER A 51 3.71 -15.50 5.83
C SER A 51 5.18 -15.41 6.21
N GLU A 52 5.70 -16.43 6.88
CA GLU A 52 7.14 -16.55 7.18
C GLU A 52 8.00 -16.63 5.91
N ARG A 53 7.44 -17.08 4.78
CA ARG A 53 8.13 -16.99 3.48
C ARG A 53 8.42 -15.53 3.10
N ASN A 54 7.48 -14.62 3.38
CA ASN A 54 7.67 -13.20 3.11
C ASN A 54 8.69 -12.57 4.06
N ARG A 55 8.82 -13.10 5.29
CA ARG A 55 9.89 -12.69 6.21
C ARG A 55 11.25 -13.03 5.62
N ALA A 56 11.43 -14.26 5.13
CA ALA A 56 12.69 -14.69 4.52
C ALA A 56 13.08 -13.79 3.33
N GLU A 57 12.13 -13.50 2.44
CA GLU A 57 12.35 -12.59 1.31
C GLU A 57 12.73 -11.17 1.76
N PHE A 58 12.05 -10.63 2.79
CA PHE A 58 12.41 -9.33 3.35
C PHE A 58 13.82 -9.33 3.96
N LEU A 59 14.17 -10.38 4.71
CA LEU A 59 15.50 -10.50 5.32
C LEU A 59 16.61 -10.62 4.27
N GLU A 60 16.35 -11.31 3.16
CA GLU A 60 17.26 -11.38 2.03
C GLU A 60 17.45 -9.98 1.37
N LYS A 61 16.36 -9.24 1.15
CA LYS A 61 16.43 -7.84 0.67
C LYS A 61 17.22 -6.95 1.61
N ARG A 62 17.01 -7.12 2.91
CA ARG A 62 17.72 -6.38 3.96
C ARG A 62 19.21 -6.67 3.94
N GLU A 63 19.61 -7.94 3.83
CA GLU A 63 21.02 -8.32 3.72
C GLU A 63 21.68 -7.69 2.49
N MET A 64 21.01 -7.76 1.33
CA MET A 64 21.49 -7.09 0.11
C MET A 64 21.63 -5.58 0.28
N ALA A 65 20.68 -4.93 0.97
CA ALA A 65 20.78 -3.51 1.26
C ALA A 65 22.02 -3.18 2.11
N PHE A 66 22.31 -3.94 3.17
CA PHE A 66 23.52 -3.73 3.98
C PHE A 66 24.81 -3.94 3.18
N LEU A 67 24.86 -4.97 2.32
CA LEU A 67 25.99 -5.18 1.41
C LEU A 67 26.17 -3.98 0.46
N LEU A 68 25.08 -3.39 -0.04
CA LEU A 68 25.16 -2.19 -0.88
C LEU A 68 25.64 -0.95 -0.13
N VAL A 69 25.25 -0.78 1.14
CA VAL A 69 25.78 0.30 1.98
C VAL A 69 27.28 0.13 2.18
N GLU A 70 27.72 -1.07 2.57
CA GLU A 70 29.14 -1.41 2.75
C GLU A 70 29.93 -1.13 1.47
N LEU A 71 29.43 -1.58 0.32
CA LEU A 71 30.05 -1.32 -0.98
C LEU A 71 30.12 0.17 -1.31
N HIS A 72 29.03 0.91 -1.07
CA HIS A 72 28.98 2.34 -1.36
C HIS A 72 29.99 3.12 -0.51
N GLU A 73 30.12 2.78 0.77
CA GLU A 73 31.15 3.35 1.65
C GLU A 73 32.56 3.02 1.17
N MET A 74 32.85 1.76 0.81
CA MET A 74 34.17 1.37 0.28
C MET A 74 34.55 2.15 -0.98
N VAL A 75 33.60 2.35 -1.90
CA VAL A 75 33.83 3.10 -3.14
C VAL A 75 34.04 4.59 -2.86
N LYS A 76 33.29 5.16 -1.90
CA LYS A 76 33.39 6.58 -1.53
C LYS A 76 34.74 6.96 -0.96
N TYR A 77 35.35 6.09 -0.15
CA TYR A 77 36.65 6.34 0.48
C TYR A 77 37.85 5.82 -0.33
N GLY A 78 37.61 5.27 -1.53
CA GLY A 78 38.59 5.15 -2.61
C GLY A 78 39.94 4.54 -2.22
N GLY A 79 39.98 3.26 -1.82
CA GLY A 79 41.26 2.65 -1.41
C GLY A 79 41.40 1.13 -1.47
N TYR A 80 40.37 0.35 -1.81
CA TYR A 80 40.43 -1.10 -1.69
C TYR A 80 40.01 -1.83 -2.97
N MET A 81 40.75 -2.88 -3.33
CA MET A 81 40.27 -3.89 -4.28
C MET A 81 39.07 -4.59 -3.65
N VAL A 82 37.86 -4.17 -4.06
CA VAL A 82 36.63 -4.78 -3.56
C VAL A 82 36.48 -6.16 -4.19
N ASN A 83 36.28 -7.19 -3.35
CA ASN A 83 35.86 -8.50 -3.85
C ASN A 83 34.40 -8.40 -4.33
N LEU A 84 34.23 -8.03 -5.60
CA LEU A 84 32.94 -7.82 -6.23
C LEU A 84 32.05 -9.08 -6.20
N LYS A 85 32.64 -10.27 -6.14
CA LYS A 85 31.90 -11.54 -6.08
C LYS A 85 30.99 -11.62 -4.84
N ARG A 86 31.39 -11.02 -3.72
CA ARG A 86 30.54 -10.94 -2.51
C ARG A 86 29.30 -10.06 -2.73
N PHE A 87 29.43 -9.03 -3.55
CA PHE A 87 28.40 -8.01 -3.76
C PHE A 87 27.57 -8.26 -5.02
N GLU A 88 27.96 -9.20 -5.87
CA GLU A 88 27.38 -9.48 -7.20
C GLU A 88 25.85 -9.48 -7.18
N LYS A 89 25.24 -10.36 -6.36
CA LYS A 89 23.78 -10.44 -6.24
C LYS A 89 23.13 -9.15 -5.73
N ALA A 90 23.79 -8.45 -4.81
CA ALA A 90 23.29 -7.18 -4.27
C ALA A 90 23.37 -6.05 -5.32
N ILE A 91 24.42 -6.04 -6.14
CA ILE A 91 24.59 -5.12 -7.27
C ILE A 91 23.50 -5.36 -8.32
N GLU A 92 23.24 -6.63 -8.69
CA GLU A 92 22.17 -6.99 -9.62
C GLU A 92 20.80 -6.50 -9.14
N ARG A 93 20.52 -6.63 -7.84
CA ARG A 93 19.24 -6.22 -7.24
C ARG A 93 19.16 -4.75 -6.87
N ARG A 94 20.24 -3.97 -7.03
CA ARG A 94 20.26 -2.54 -6.66
C ARG A 94 19.14 -1.76 -7.34
N ALA A 95 18.94 -1.97 -8.64
CA ALA A 95 17.92 -1.25 -9.39
C ALA A 95 16.50 -1.53 -8.87
N ASP A 96 16.22 -2.77 -8.46
CA ASP A 96 14.95 -3.15 -7.85
C ASP A 96 14.77 -2.48 -6.48
N LEU A 97 15.83 -2.49 -5.65
CA LEU A 97 15.83 -1.83 -4.33
C LEU A 97 15.66 -0.31 -4.43
N CYS A 98 16.29 0.34 -5.43
CA CYS A 98 16.12 1.77 -5.67
C CYS A 98 14.67 2.13 -6.03
N LYS A 99 13.92 1.22 -6.66
CA LYS A 99 12.52 1.45 -7.04
C LYS A 99 11.53 1.08 -5.94
N ASP A 100 11.95 0.38 -4.89
CA ASP A 100 11.08 0.06 -3.76
C ASP A 100 10.69 1.35 -3.01
N THR A 101 9.38 1.58 -2.91
CA THR A 101 8.77 2.71 -2.18
C THR A 101 7.96 2.25 -0.97
N THR A 102 7.85 0.93 -0.78
CA THR A 102 6.99 0.27 0.21
C THR A 102 7.76 -0.24 1.40
N THR A 103 8.92 -0.88 1.18
CA THR A 103 9.73 -1.46 2.27
C THR A 103 11.10 -0.83 2.45
N ALA A 104 11.56 -0.02 1.49
CA ALA A 104 12.86 0.66 1.49
C ALA A 104 13.23 1.30 2.83
N GLY A 105 12.34 2.11 3.42
CA GLY A 105 12.59 2.80 4.70
C GLY A 105 12.71 1.86 5.92
N LEU A 106 12.38 0.58 5.78
CA LEU A 106 12.49 -0.43 6.84
C LEU A 106 13.73 -1.31 6.71
N LEU A 107 14.29 -1.42 5.51
CA LEU A 107 15.41 -2.33 5.23
C LEU A 107 16.64 -2.00 6.06
N LEU A 108 16.92 -0.72 6.32
CA LEU A 108 18.07 -0.26 7.11
C LEU A 108 17.70 0.18 8.54
N LYS A 109 16.49 -0.12 9.04
CA LYS A 109 16.13 0.20 10.42
C LYS A 109 16.92 -0.65 11.41
N ASP A 110 17.45 -0.03 12.45
CA ASP A 110 18.12 -0.74 13.54
C ASP A 110 17.13 -1.49 14.44
N GLY A 111 17.63 -2.49 15.16
CA GLY A 111 16.86 -3.27 16.13
C GLY A 111 16.65 -4.73 15.75
N ALA A 112 15.84 -5.41 16.55
CA ALA A 112 15.53 -6.83 16.42
C ALA A 112 14.49 -7.09 15.31
N VAL A 113 14.75 -6.62 14.09
CA VAL A 113 13.83 -6.73 12.94
C VAL A 113 13.42 -8.17 12.64
N ARG A 114 14.29 -9.14 12.99
CA ARG A 114 14.00 -10.57 12.90
C ARG A 114 12.83 -11.00 13.79
N ASP A 115 12.67 -10.36 14.95
CA ASP A 115 11.69 -10.69 15.97
C ASP A 115 10.39 -9.88 15.83
N TRP A 116 10.40 -8.84 14.99
CA TRP A 116 9.22 -8.04 14.73
C TRP A 116 8.11 -8.88 14.07
N PRO A 117 6.83 -8.64 14.42
CA PRO A 117 5.72 -9.29 13.74
C PRO A 117 5.67 -8.86 12.27
N MET A 118 5.23 -9.78 11.40
CA MET A 118 4.98 -9.45 10.00
C MET A 118 3.76 -8.55 9.87
N ALA A 119 3.86 -7.55 9.00
CA ALA A 119 2.79 -6.61 8.68
C ALA A 119 2.60 -6.51 7.16
N CYS A 120 1.35 -6.26 6.76
CA CYS A 120 1.03 -5.78 5.42
C CYS A 120 1.35 -4.29 5.37
N ILE A 121 2.05 -3.86 4.32
CA ILE A 121 2.51 -2.49 4.14
C ILE A 121 2.10 -2.01 2.75
N TRP A 122 1.56 -0.80 2.64
CA TRP A 122 1.20 -0.23 1.35
C TRP A 122 1.34 1.28 1.35
N ASN A 123 1.66 1.80 0.17
CA ASN A 123 1.73 3.23 -0.08
C ASN A 123 0.35 3.75 -0.54
N ALA A 124 -0.06 4.92 -0.06
CA ALA A 124 -1.34 5.56 -0.41
C ALA A 124 -1.56 5.76 -1.92
N ALA A 125 -0.47 5.92 -2.68
CA ALA A 125 -0.49 6.11 -4.13
C ALA A 125 -0.83 4.82 -4.91
N GLY A 126 -0.88 3.67 -4.25
CA GLY A 126 -1.00 2.35 -4.88
C GLY A 126 -2.43 1.90 -5.12
N THR A 127 -2.84 1.76 -6.38
CA THR A 127 -4.07 1.05 -6.74
C THR A 127 -3.86 -0.47 -6.57
N ASN A 128 -4.35 -1.05 -5.48
CA ASN A 128 -4.54 -2.50 -5.24
C ASN A 128 -3.31 -3.44 -5.43
N LYS A 129 -2.13 -2.94 -5.79
CA LYS A 129 -0.93 -3.74 -6.17
C LYS A 129 0.35 -3.33 -5.44
N SER A 130 0.29 -2.36 -4.54
CA SER A 130 1.45 -1.89 -3.76
C SER A 130 1.45 -2.48 -2.36
N GLU A 131 0.95 -3.71 -2.21
CA GLU A 131 0.95 -4.44 -0.94
C GLU A 131 2.25 -5.23 -0.83
N ALA A 132 3.07 -4.87 0.14
CA ALA A 132 4.27 -5.59 0.52
C ALA A 132 4.10 -6.22 1.91
N CYS A 133 4.94 -7.20 2.21
CA CYS A 133 5.02 -7.82 3.52
C CYS A 133 6.39 -7.55 4.12
N ALA A 134 6.44 -6.95 5.30
CA ALA A 134 7.68 -6.72 6.01
C ALA A 134 7.47 -6.79 7.54
N PRO A 135 8.52 -7.14 8.30
CA PRO A 135 8.51 -6.97 9.74
C PRO A 135 8.37 -5.49 10.11
N TYR A 136 7.53 -5.20 11.10
CA TYR A 136 7.32 -3.83 11.58
C TYR A 136 7.26 -3.78 13.10
N ASP A 137 7.91 -2.77 13.68
CA ASP A 137 7.89 -2.51 15.11
C ASP A 137 6.65 -1.72 15.50
N PHE A 138 5.64 -2.41 16.01
CA PHE A 138 4.48 -1.78 16.63
C PHE A 138 4.91 -1.30 18.02
N LYS A 139 5.48 -0.09 18.09
CA LYS A 139 5.90 0.55 19.35
C LYS A 139 4.78 0.57 20.40
N ASP A 140 3.53 0.64 19.94
CA ASP A 140 2.32 0.51 20.74
C ASP A 140 1.59 -0.79 20.39
N LYS A 141 0.66 -1.25 21.24
CA LYS A 141 -0.22 -2.41 20.96
C LYS A 141 -1.20 -2.19 19.78
N ASN A 142 -0.97 -1.17 18.95
CA ASN A 142 -1.78 -0.85 17.79
C ASN A 142 -1.63 -1.95 16.72
N THR A 143 -2.73 -2.32 16.08
CA THR A 143 -2.76 -3.31 14.99
C THR A 143 -2.66 -2.65 13.61
N PHE A 144 -2.83 -1.33 13.55
CA PHE A 144 -2.78 -0.51 12.35
C PHE A 144 -2.13 0.83 12.66
N GLY A 145 -1.45 1.40 11.68
CA GLY A 145 -0.95 2.76 11.74
C GLY A 145 -0.47 3.24 10.38
N PHE A 146 0.08 4.43 10.38
CA PHE A 146 0.69 5.02 9.21
C PHE A 146 1.92 5.82 9.60
N ILE A 147 2.85 5.95 8.66
CA ILE A 147 3.96 6.88 8.69
C ILE A 147 3.55 8.02 7.76
N ASP A 148 3.56 9.24 8.29
CA ASP A 148 3.21 10.42 7.51
C ASP A 148 4.13 10.57 6.29
N SER A 149 3.62 11.27 5.28
CA SER A 149 4.33 11.42 4.01
C SER A 149 5.70 12.09 4.16
N HIS A 150 5.86 13.05 5.07
CA HIS A 150 7.15 13.74 5.23
C HIS A 150 8.20 12.77 5.81
N THR A 151 7.87 12.10 6.92
CA THR A 151 8.75 11.11 7.54
C THR A 151 9.09 9.99 6.57
N TRP A 152 8.10 9.44 5.86
CA TRP A 152 8.36 8.33 4.93
C TRP A 152 9.22 8.74 3.74
N LYS A 153 9.03 9.95 3.18
CA LYS A 153 9.90 10.51 2.14
C LYS A 153 11.36 10.59 2.61
N THR A 154 11.59 11.05 3.84
CA THR A 154 12.93 11.13 4.41
C THR A 154 13.56 9.75 4.55
N GLU A 155 12.83 8.76 5.05
CA GLU A 155 13.34 7.39 5.21
C GLU A 155 13.71 6.76 3.86
N VAL A 156 12.87 6.93 2.83
CA VAL A 156 13.15 6.41 1.47
C VAL A 156 14.32 7.15 0.82
N TYR A 157 14.40 8.47 1.00
CA TYR A 157 15.51 9.28 0.49
C TYR A 157 16.84 8.83 1.10
N GLU A 158 16.91 8.72 2.42
CA GLU A 158 18.12 8.29 3.13
C GLU A 158 18.51 6.86 2.75
N PHE A 159 17.54 5.96 2.62
CA PHE A 159 17.78 4.61 2.13
C PHE A 159 18.47 4.61 0.76
N ARG A 160 17.86 5.29 -0.23
CA ARG A 160 18.36 5.33 -1.62
C ARG A 160 19.76 5.94 -1.71
N LYS A 161 20.00 6.99 -0.91
CA LYS A 161 21.31 7.63 -0.80
C LYS A 161 22.34 6.67 -0.23
N LYS A 162 22.04 5.96 0.86
CA LYS A 162 22.95 5.03 1.53
C LYS A 162 23.36 3.84 0.66
N ILE A 163 22.44 3.29 -0.14
CA ILE A 163 22.74 2.14 -1.02
C ILE A 163 23.36 2.53 -2.36
N GLY A 164 23.58 3.84 -2.61
CA GLY A 164 24.18 4.35 -3.84
C GLY A 164 23.28 4.26 -5.07
N CYS A 165 22.00 4.62 -4.93
CA CYS A 165 21.07 4.80 -6.06
C CYS A 165 21.47 5.99 -6.95
N PRO A 166 21.04 6.02 -8.22
CA PRO A 166 21.22 7.20 -9.07
C PRO A 166 20.42 8.39 -8.54
N GLU A 167 20.93 9.61 -8.77
CA GLU A 167 20.30 10.86 -8.33
C GLU A 167 18.83 10.99 -8.76
N THR A 168 18.47 10.46 -9.93
CA THR A 168 17.09 10.42 -10.41
C THR A 168 16.18 9.64 -9.47
N ASP A 169 16.60 8.47 -9.01
CA ASP A 169 15.81 7.63 -8.10
C ASP A 169 15.78 8.23 -6.69
N ILE A 170 16.89 8.84 -6.26
CA ILE A 170 16.95 9.57 -4.99
C ILE A 170 15.92 10.72 -5.00
N TYR A 171 15.87 11.53 -6.05
CA TYR A 171 14.92 12.65 -6.16
C TYR A 171 13.46 12.17 -6.22
N MET A 172 13.20 11.02 -6.85
CA MET A 172 11.86 10.41 -6.87
C MET A 172 11.35 10.00 -5.49
N ALA A 173 12.20 9.95 -4.46
CA ALA A 173 11.74 9.73 -3.08
C ALA A 173 10.77 10.83 -2.62
N GLY A 174 10.93 12.07 -3.11
CA GLY A 174 10.03 13.19 -2.77
C GLY A 174 8.59 13.03 -3.28
N ARG A 175 8.33 12.07 -4.17
CA ARG A 175 6.99 11.75 -4.71
C ARG A 175 6.28 10.61 -3.97
N VAL A 176 6.96 10.00 -3.00
CA VAL A 176 6.40 8.89 -2.24
C VAL A 176 5.35 9.43 -1.27
N GLU A 177 4.16 8.82 -1.24
CA GLU A 177 3.12 9.22 -0.29
C GLU A 177 3.30 8.50 1.05
N GLU A 178 2.40 8.78 1.99
CA GLU A 178 2.33 8.12 3.29
C GLU A 178 2.29 6.58 3.19
N ASN A 179 2.87 5.93 4.18
CA ASN A 179 3.02 4.48 4.22
C ASN A 179 2.17 3.91 5.34
N TYR A 180 1.25 3.04 4.98
CA TYR A 180 0.34 2.40 5.91
C TYR A 180 0.84 1.01 6.26
N PHE A 181 0.59 0.59 7.48
CA PHE A 181 0.91 -0.75 7.94
C PHE A 181 -0.24 -1.32 8.77
N CYS A 182 -0.51 -2.61 8.62
CA CYS A 182 -1.40 -3.36 9.50
C CYS A 182 -0.76 -4.70 9.83
N ARG A 183 -0.82 -5.07 11.10
CA ARG A 183 -0.46 -6.40 11.59
C ARG A 183 -1.46 -7.45 11.10
N GLU A 184 -2.67 -7.01 10.79
CA GLU A 184 -3.75 -7.83 10.23
C GLU A 184 -3.86 -7.59 8.72
N ARG A 185 -4.51 -8.52 8.02
CA ARG A 185 -4.62 -8.58 6.55
C ARG A 185 -5.23 -7.29 5.93
N CYS A 186 -4.69 -6.73 4.84
CA CYS A 186 -5.13 -5.46 4.24
C CYS A 186 -5.67 -5.59 2.82
N THR A 187 -6.74 -4.85 2.48
CA THR A 187 -7.13 -4.59 1.08
C THR A 187 -7.68 -3.17 0.94
N THR A 188 -7.36 -2.49 -0.17
CA THR A 188 -8.10 -1.33 -0.67
C THR A 188 -9.37 -1.79 -1.40
N LEU A 189 -10.56 -1.46 -0.90
CA LEU A 189 -11.80 -1.73 -1.64
C LEU A 189 -12.67 -0.49 -1.82
N GLY A 190 -12.79 -0.11 -3.09
CA GLY A 190 -13.91 0.66 -3.62
C GLY A 190 -15.21 -0.13 -3.47
N ILE A 191 -16.26 0.63 -3.16
CA ILE A 191 -17.66 0.21 -3.11
C ILE A 191 -18.04 -0.34 -4.49
N GLY A 192 -18.10 -1.66 -4.69
CA GLY A 192 -18.42 -2.22 -6.01
C GLY A 192 -19.14 -3.55 -5.99
N TYR A 193 -18.75 -4.49 -5.12
CA TYR A 193 -19.27 -5.86 -5.19
C TYR A 193 -20.59 -6.07 -4.44
N LEU A 194 -20.88 -5.30 -3.39
CA LEU A 194 -22.15 -5.44 -2.65
C LEU A 194 -23.37 -5.04 -3.49
N GLY A 195 -23.25 -3.98 -4.30
CA GLY A 195 -24.31 -3.59 -5.22
C GLY A 195 -24.56 -4.63 -6.31
N GLN A 196 -23.50 -5.18 -6.90
CA GLN A 196 -23.60 -6.22 -7.93
C GLN A 196 -24.21 -7.52 -7.37
N MET A 197 -23.83 -7.92 -6.16
CA MET A 197 -24.41 -9.10 -5.51
C MET A 197 -25.90 -8.92 -5.20
N LEU A 198 -26.33 -7.73 -4.77
CA LEU A 198 -27.76 -7.44 -4.54
C LEU A 198 -28.58 -7.44 -5.84
N ILE A 199 -28.00 -6.95 -6.94
CA ILE A 199 -28.65 -6.98 -8.27
C ILE A 199 -28.75 -8.43 -8.80
N LEU A 200 -27.71 -9.24 -8.62
CA LEU A 200 -27.74 -10.65 -9.00
C LEU A 200 -28.78 -11.42 -8.18
N LEU A 201 -28.84 -11.16 -6.87
CA LEU A 201 -29.85 -11.76 -5.99
C LEU A 201 -31.27 -11.36 -6.38
N SER A 202 -31.51 -10.08 -6.69
CA SER A 202 -32.85 -9.61 -7.09
C SER A 202 -33.30 -10.21 -8.42
N MET A 203 -32.40 -10.37 -9.39
CA MET A 203 -32.70 -11.05 -10.65
C MET A 203 -33.03 -12.53 -10.45
N ILE A 204 -32.30 -13.23 -9.57
CA ILE A 204 -32.58 -14.63 -9.23
C ILE A 204 -33.96 -14.76 -8.57
N PHE A 205 -34.28 -13.90 -7.60
CA PHE A 205 -35.59 -13.90 -6.94
C PHE A 205 -36.73 -13.61 -7.92
N ALA A 206 -36.56 -12.63 -8.81
CA ALA A 206 -37.57 -12.32 -9.83
C ALA A 206 -37.82 -13.51 -10.76
N PHE A 207 -36.76 -14.20 -11.20
CA PHE A 207 -36.89 -15.39 -12.06
C PHE A 207 -37.69 -16.52 -11.39
N PHE A 208 -37.46 -16.78 -10.10
CA PHE A 208 -38.19 -17.85 -9.40
C PHE A 208 -39.65 -17.51 -9.10
N ILE A 209 -39.97 -16.23 -8.87
CA ILE A 209 -41.35 -15.78 -8.66
C ILE A 209 -42.14 -15.84 -9.98
N LEU A 210 -41.55 -15.34 -11.08
CA LEU A 210 -42.18 -15.36 -12.42
C LEU A 210 -42.38 -16.77 -12.99
N ARG A 211 -41.63 -17.77 -12.52
CA ARG A 211 -41.77 -19.17 -12.95
C ARG A 211 -42.81 -19.96 -12.16
N ARG A 212 -43.32 -19.40 -11.06
CA ARG A 212 -44.33 -20.02 -10.17
C ARG A 212 -45.74 -19.46 -10.38
N ALA A 213 -45.88 -18.35 -11.11
CA ALA A 213 -47.14 -17.80 -11.61
C ALA A 213 -47.40 -18.32 -13.02
#